data_AF-A0A2N2BNC6-F1
#
_entry.id   AF-A0A2N2BNC6-F1
#
_cell.length_a   1.000
_cell.length_b   1.000
_cell.length_c   1.000
_cell.angle_alpha   90.00
_cell.angle_beta   90.00
_cell.angle_gamma   90.00
#
_symmetry.space_group_name_H-M   'P 1'
#
loop_
_entity.id
_entity.type
_entity.pdbx_description
1 polymer ?
#
loop_
_entity_poly.entity_id
_entity_poly.type
_entity_poly.pdbx_seq_one_letter_code
_entity_poly.pdbx_strand_id
1 'polypeptide(L)' 'MCGRYILYSDKEERAIKAIVEEVNQKYQTAIEKGDIYPTDLAPVYAPREDRQGMELELKKWGYHRH' A
#
# COMPACT_ATOMS: atom_id res chain seq x y z
N MET A 1 10.91 -10.83 20.46
CA MET A 1 9.50 -10.55 20.16
C MET A 1 9.22 -9.08 20.44
N CYS A 2 9.49 -8.19 19.48
CA CYS A 2 8.94 -6.84 19.52
C CYS A 2 7.55 -6.89 18.90
N GLY A 3 6.54 -7.16 19.73
CA GLY A 3 5.13 -7.11 19.30
C GLY A 3 4.83 -5.68 18.83
N ARG A 4 4.66 -5.50 17.53
CA ARG A 4 4.38 -4.21 16.93
C ARG A 4 2.86 -4.02 16.99
N TYR A 5 2.41 -3.14 17.87
CA TYR A 5 1.01 -2.76 17.95
C TYR A 5 0.84 -1.44 17.21
N ILE A 6 -0.17 -1.36 16.34
CA ILE A 6 -0.54 -0.14 15.64
C ILE A 6 -1.99 0.14 16.00
N LEU A 7 -2.25 1.33 16.57
CA LEU A 7 -3.59 1.83 16.85
C LEU A 7 -3.89 2.93 15.84
N TYR A 8 -4.91 2.72 15.02
CA TYR A 8 -5.40 3.72 14.07
C TYR A 8 -6.61 4.45 14.66
N SER A 9 -6.73 5.73 14.39
CA SER A 9 -8.01 6.45 14.53
C SER A 9 -9.00 6.00 13.46
N ASP A 10 -10.30 6.20 13.68
CA ASP A 10 -11.35 5.90 12.69
C ASP A 10 -11.13 6.59 11.33
N LYS A 11 -10.44 7.72 11.32
CA LYS A 11 -10.10 8.47 10.11
C LYS A 11 -9.00 7.75 9.33
N GLU A 12 -7.96 7.31 10.02
CA GLU A 12 -6.84 6.58 9.42
C GLU A 12 -7.31 5.21 8.91
N GLU A 13 -8.15 4.50 9.68
CA GLU A 13 -8.70 3.22 9.24
C GLU A 13 -9.54 3.37 7.96
N ARG A 14 -10.39 4.40 7.89
CA ARG A 14 -11.17 4.70 6.68
C ARG A 14 -10.29 5.03 5.48
N ALA A 15 -9.25 5.83 5.69
CA ALA A 15 -8.30 6.17 4.63
C ALA A 15 -7.56 4.93 4.11
N ILE A 16 -7.08 4.05 5.01
CA ILE A 16 -6.40 2.81 4.64
C ILE A 16 -7.34 1.87 3.88
N LYS A 17 -8.60 1.72 4.32
CA LYS A 17 -9.60 0.91 3.61
C LYS A 17 -9.84 1.41 2.19
N ALA A 18 -9.98 2.71 2.00
CA ALA A 18 -10.15 3.30 0.67
C ALA A 18 -8.96 3.01 -0.25
N ILE A 19 -7.73 3.13 0.26
CA ILE A 19 -6.51 2.81 -0.50
C ILE A 19 -6.50 1.33 -0.93
N VAL A 20 -6.82 0.41 -0.01
CA VAL A 20 -6.84 -1.03 -0.31
C VAL A 20 -7.91 -1.37 -1.36
N GLU A 21 -9.10 -0.77 -1.25
CA GLU A 21 -10.19 -0.98 -2.20
C GLU A 21 -9.83 -0.47 -3.60
N GLU A 22 -9.27 0.75 -3.70
CA GLU A 22 -8.87 1.35 -4.98
C GLU A 22 -7.81 0.49 -5.69
N VAL A 23 -6.80 0.01 -4.95
CA VAL A 23 -5.71 -0.79 -5.51
C VAL A 23 -6.19 -2.18 -5.91
N ASN A 24 -7.02 -2.83 -5.10
CA ASN A 24 -7.60 -4.12 -5.44
C ASN A 24 -8.46 -4.03 -6.71
N GLN A 25 -9.22 -2.95 -6.88
CA GLN A 25 -9.98 -2.68 -8.10
C GLN A 25 -9.06 -2.43 -9.30
N LYS A 26 -8.04 -1.58 -9.14
CA LYS A 26 -7.13 -1.19 -10.22
C LYS A 26 -6.29 -2.36 -10.75
N TYR A 27 -5.79 -3.21 -9.86
CA TYR A 27 -4.85 -4.29 -10.19
C TYR A 27 -5.47 -5.69 -10.18
N GLN A 28 -6.79 -5.81 -9.94
CA GLN A 28 -7.50 -7.09 -9.80
C GLN A 28 -6.79 -8.06 -8.84
N THR A 29 -6.22 -7.52 -7.76
CA THR A 29 -5.49 -8.28 -6.74
C THR A 29 -6.21 -8.22 -5.40
N ALA A 30 -5.78 -9.05 -4.47
CA ALA A 30 -6.15 -8.97 -3.06
C ALA A 30 -4.87 -8.72 -2.26
N ILE A 31 -4.61 -7.46 -1.92
CA ILE A 31 -3.53 -7.14 -0.97
C ILE A 31 -3.88 -7.74 0.39
N GLU A 32 -2.95 -8.45 1.01
CA GLU A 32 -3.14 -8.98 2.35
C GLU A 32 -3.30 -7.82 3.35
N LYS A 33 -4.33 -7.90 4.19
CA LYS A 33 -4.70 -6.84 5.16
C LYS A 33 -3.93 -7.00 6.49
N GLY A 34 -2.68 -7.43 6.42
CA GLY A 34 -1.83 -7.76 7.56
C GLY A 34 -0.50 -7.01 7.57
N ASP A 35 0.49 -7.59 8.25
CA ASP A 35 1.85 -7.07 8.20
C ASP A 35 2.43 -7.22 6.78
N ILE A 36 2.97 -6.12 6.24
CA ILE A 36 3.73 -6.13 4.99
C ILE A 36 5.19 -6.44 5.34
N TYR A 37 5.70 -7.54 4.81
CA TYR A 37 7.09 -7.96 4.98
C TYR A 37 8.00 -7.39 3.88
N PRO A 38 9.33 -7.38 4.11
CA PRO A 38 10.28 -7.18 3.03
C PRO A 38 9.96 -8.07 1.85
N THR A 39 9.98 -7.49 0.65
CA THR A 39 9.65 -8.10 -0.65
C THR A 39 8.18 -8.25 -1.00
N ASP A 40 7.25 -7.93 -0.10
CA ASP A 40 5.81 -7.94 -0.41
C ASP A 40 5.42 -6.77 -1.31
N LEU A 41 4.27 -6.90 -1.98
CA LEU A 41 3.67 -5.79 -2.71
C LEU A 41 2.94 -4.86 -1.73
N ALA A 42 3.23 -3.57 -1.82
CA ALA A 42 2.62 -2.52 -1.03
C ALA A 42 2.04 -1.42 -1.95
N PRO A 43 0.87 -0.86 -1.61
CA PRO A 43 0.32 0.29 -2.30
C PRO A 43 1.09 1.57 -1.94
N VAL A 44 1.49 2.34 -2.95
CA VAL A 44 2.25 3.59 -2.81
C VAL A 44 1.67 4.65 -3.74
N TYR A 45 1.53 5.88 -3.26
CA TYR A 45 1.26 7.02 -4.14
C TYR A 45 2.55 7.40 -4.89
N ALA A 46 2.53 7.24 -6.21
CA ALA A 46 3.63 7.58 -7.10
C ALA A 46 3.22 8.68 -8.09
N PRO A 47 4.16 9.51 -8.57
CA PRO A 47 3.86 10.49 -9.60
C PRO A 47 3.37 9.80 -10.87
N ARG A 48 2.30 10.32 -11.46
CA ARG A 48 1.84 9.86 -12.78
C ARG A 48 2.87 10.24 -13.85
N GLU A 49 3.19 9.31 -14.74
CA GLU A 49 4.08 9.58 -15.87
C GLU A 49 3.44 10.54 -16.91
N ASP A 50 2.12 10.55 -17.00
CA ASP A 50 1.36 11.20 -18.09
C ASP A 50 0.73 12.56 -17.72
N ARG A 51 0.63 12.91 -16.43
CA ARG A 51 -0.10 14.10 -15.94
C ARG A 51 0.47 14.64 -14.62
N GLN A 52 0.13 15.89 -14.29
CA GLN A 52 0.28 16.38 -12.92
C GLN A 52 -0.65 15.61 -11.98
N GLY A 53 -0.07 14.94 -10.98
CA GLY A 53 -0.81 14.24 -9.94
C GLY A 53 -0.06 13.02 -9.40
N MET A 54 -0.60 12.45 -8.32
CA MET A 54 -0.18 11.15 -7.80
C MET A 54 -1.22 10.10 -8.20
N GLU A 55 -0.78 8.86 -8.38
CA GLU A 55 -1.65 7.70 -8.52
C GLU A 55 -1.21 6.57 -7.59
N LEU A 56 -2.15 5.70 -7.24
CA LEU A 56 -1.85 4.50 -6.47
C LEU A 56 -1.21 3.43 -7.36
N GLU A 57 -0.04 2.98 -6.94
CA GLU A 57 0.72 1.92 -7.58
C GLU A 57 1.08 0.80 -6.60
N LEU A 58 1.16 -0.44 -7.11
CA LEU A 58 1.73 -1.56 -6.37
C LEU A 58 3.24 -1.62 -6.62
N LYS A 59 4.02 -1.47 -5.55
CA LYS A 59 5.49 -1.58 -5.59
C LYS A 59 5.96 -2.64 -4.62
N LYS A 60 7.09 -3.27 -4.95
CA LYS A 60 7.74 -4.24 -4.07
C LYS A 60 8.45 -3.52 -2.92
N TRP A 61 8.17 -3.92 -1.69
CA TRP A 61 8.74 -3.33 -0.48
C TRP A 61 10.18 -3.79 -0.24
N GLY A 62 11.12 -3.12 -0.90
CA GLY A 62 12.55 -3.37 -0.76
C GLY A 62 13.32 -3.17 -2.05
N TYR A 63 14.56 -2.71 -1.94
CA TYR A 63 15.46 -2.56 -3.09
C TYR A 63 16.08 -3.90 -3.44
N HIS A 64 16.09 -4.27 -4.73
CA HIS A 64 16.97 -5.35 -5.18
C HIS A 64 18.41 -4.82 -5.14
N ARG A 65 19.27 -5.49 -4.38
CA ARG A 65 20.72 -5.38 -4.60
C ARG A 65 21.02 -6.14 -5.89
N HIS A 66 21.37 -5.41 -6.95
CA HIS A 66 22.09 -5.98 -8.08
C HIS A 66 23.49 -6.39 -7.64
#